data_AF-A0A7S1KVQ5-F1
#
_entry.id   AF-A0A7S1KVQ5-F1
#
_cell.length_a   1.000
_cell.length_b   1.000
_cell.length_c   1.000
_cell.angle_alpha   90.00
_cell.angle_beta   90.00
_cell.angle_gamma   90.00
#
_symmetry.space_group_name_H-M   'P 1'
#
loop_
_entity.id
_entity.type
_entity.pdbx_description
1 polymer ?
#
loop_
_entity_poly.entity_id
_entity_poly.type
_entity_poly.pdbx_seq_one_letter_code
_entity_poly.pdbx_strand_id
1 'polypeptide(L)'
;REEGMTCCGAATVSGGLDEDYYNFSESIWSAAVFIASPMLGRFGSVLVTSLLVLTVVMQILFSAMVLSNFTEPEFSSETAAGLRAWRLSVGHNLRYMDDLNDMSLVTRVCSSSDFHLASLEVSTEQANQVQLIRKYFGGTSQEQGQSWWDALTGGPVLCVFILLCYYATLVQELQDIFRMTWGLSLLPRHRMRVTADGEDNLVLGSMGWGRYIFLILTAGFRLAIGCLLGYAGTLFIVNTVDMRDLLMNALALAFVLDIDELLFSSMAPVRARNLISKVEPLPLK
;
A
#
# COMPACT_ATOMS: atom_id res chain seq x y z
N ARG A 1 19.41 -44.45 -24.97
CA ARG A 1 19.54 -44.01 -23.56
C ARG A 1 19.69 -42.50 -23.58
N GLU A 2 18.57 -41.81 -23.75
CA GLU A 2 18.41 -40.36 -23.56
C GLU A 2 16.98 -40.18 -23.04
N GLU A 3 16.87 -39.63 -21.83
CA GLU A 3 15.62 -39.39 -21.12
C GLU A 3 15.11 -38.01 -21.53
N GLY A 4 13.88 -37.97 -22.07
CA GLY A 4 13.15 -36.75 -22.38
C GLY A 4 12.31 -36.31 -21.18
N MET A 5 12.66 -35.17 -20.62
CA MET A 5 11.89 -34.44 -19.61
C MET A 5 11.09 -33.35 -20.34
N THR A 6 9.81 -33.59 -20.58
CA THR A 6 8.86 -32.62 -21.13
C THR A 6 7.74 -32.36 -20.12
N CYS A 7 7.92 -31.34 -19.29
CA CYS A 7 6.84 -30.68 -18.56
C CYS A 7 6.63 -29.29 -19.15
N CYS A 8 5.73 -29.19 -20.12
CA CYS A 8 4.97 -27.97 -20.43
C CYS A 8 3.63 -28.44 -20.97
N GLY A 9 2.62 -28.46 -20.11
CA GLY A 9 1.24 -28.76 -20.48
C GLY A 9 0.75 -27.68 -21.44
N ALA A 10 0.42 -28.10 -22.66
CA ALA A 10 -0.17 -27.27 -23.68
C ALA A 10 -1.56 -26.81 -23.22
N ALA A 11 -1.72 -25.51 -23.01
CA ALA A 11 -3.04 -24.88 -23.02
C ALA A 11 -3.54 -24.86 -24.47
N THR A 12 -4.56 -25.68 -24.75
CA THR A 12 -5.36 -25.58 -25.97
C THR A 12 -6.11 -24.27 -25.95
N VAL A 13 -5.64 -23.28 -26.71
CA VAL A 13 -6.36 -22.05 -27.04
C VAL A 13 -7.40 -22.39 -28.11
N SER A 14 -8.63 -22.66 -27.69
CA SER A 14 -9.81 -22.63 -28.56
C SER A 14 -10.38 -21.22 -28.52
N GLY A 15 -10.27 -20.49 -29.64
CA GLY A 15 -10.84 -19.16 -29.82
C GLY A 15 -12.36 -19.17 -29.70
N GLY A 16 -12.86 -18.79 -28.54
CA GLY A 16 -14.11 -18.06 -28.36
C GLY A 16 -13.75 -16.60 -28.07
N LEU A 17 -14.70 -15.68 -28.23
CA LEU A 17 -14.58 -14.34 -27.65
C LEU A 17 -14.21 -14.53 -26.17
N ASP A 18 -13.07 -13.98 -25.71
CA ASP A 18 -12.70 -14.04 -24.29
C ASP A 18 -13.82 -13.35 -23.49
N GLU A 19 -14.77 -14.13 -22.99
CA GLU A 19 -15.75 -13.61 -22.03
C GLU A 19 -14.96 -13.21 -20.78
N ASP A 20 -15.03 -11.94 -20.41
CA ASP A 20 -14.38 -11.46 -19.21
C ASP A 20 -15.07 -12.10 -18.00
N TYR A 21 -14.31 -12.77 -17.12
CA TYR A 21 -14.86 -13.45 -15.95
C TYR A 21 -14.30 -12.83 -14.65
N TYR A 22 -15.17 -12.62 -13.67
CA TYR A 22 -14.76 -12.24 -12.31
C TYR A 22 -14.66 -13.46 -11.40
N ASN A 23 -13.46 -13.77 -10.94
CA ASN A 23 -13.22 -14.73 -9.88
C ASN A 23 -13.35 -14.06 -8.51
N PHE A 24 -14.04 -14.70 -7.57
CA PHE A 24 -14.10 -14.21 -6.20
C PHE A 24 -12.71 -14.32 -5.55
N SER A 25 -12.19 -13.20 -5.05
CA SER A 25 -10.94 -13.21 -4.30
C SER A 25 -11.12 -13.85 -2.92
N GLU A 26 -10.02 -14.37 -2.36
CA GLU A 26 -9.97 -14.89 -0.99
C GLU A 26 -9.94 -13.75 0.04
N SER A 27 -11.01 -12.95 0.04
CA SER A 27 -11.15 -11.75 0.87
C SER A 27 -12.39 -11.83 1.77
N ILE A 28 -12.37 -11.10 2.88
CA ILE A 28 -13.55 -10.97 3.76
C ILE A 28 -14.70 -10.29 3.01
N TRP A 29 -14.40 -9.36 2.10
CA TRP A 29 -15.39 -8.67 1.28
C TRP A 29 -16.14 -9.64 0.36
N SER A 30 -15.43 -10.56 -0.30
CA SER A 30 -16.04 -11.61 -1.12
C SER A 30 -16.85 -12.60 -0.26
N ALA A 31 -16.35 -12.95 0.92
CA ALA A 31 -17.09 -13.78 1.88
C ALA A 31 -18.40 -13.12 2.35
N ALA A 32 -18.42 -11.79 2.47
CA ALA A 32 -19.57 -11.02 2.93
C ALA A 32 -20.80 -11.16 2.02
N VAL A 33 -20.60 -11.46 0.73
CA VAL A 33 -21.67 -11.78 -0.24
C VAL A 33 -22.54 -12.95 0.22
N PHE A 34 -21.95 -13.90 0.97
CA PHE A 34 -22.61 -15.11 1.43
C PHE A 34 -23.17 -15.02 2.86
N ILE A 35 -23.14 -13.84 3.49
CA ILE A 35 -23.74 -13.64 4.82
C ILE A 35 -25.24 -13.95 4.77
N ALA A 36 -25.72 -14.69 5.78
CA ALA A 36 -27.08 -15.18 5.89
C ALA A 36 -27.52 -16.10 4.72
N SER A 37 -26.57 -16.65 3.95
CA SER A 37 -26.85 -17.75 3.04
C SER A 37 -26.97 -19.08 3.80
N PRO A 38 -27.81 -20.03 3.33
CA PRO A 38 -27.91 -21.34 3.95
C PRO A 38 -26.60 -22.15 3.85
N MET A 39 -25.77 -21.88 2.85
CA MET A 39 -24.47 -22.56 2.62
C MET A 39 -23.47 -22.29 3.74
N LEU A 40 -23.39 -21.04 4.21
CA LEU A 40 -22.47 -20.65 5.28
C LEU A 40 -22.99 -21.07 6.67
N GLY A 41 -24.32 -21.21 6.80
CA GLY A 41 -25.01 -21.48 8.06
C GLY A 41 -24.99 -20.29 9.01
N ARG A 42 -25.71 -20.40 10.15
CA ARG A 42 -25.83 -19.31 11.13
C ARG A 42 -24.50 -18.96 11.79
N PHE A 43 -23.76 -19.96 12.24
CA PHE A 43 -22.46 -19.76 12.90
C PHE A 43 -21.42 -19.16 11.95
N GLY A 44 -21.29 -19.69 10.74
CA GLY A 44 -20.38 -19.14 9.73
C GLY A 44 -20.74 -17.70 9.36
N SER A 45 -22.04 -17.39 9.27
CA SER A 45 -22.50 -16.01 9.01
C SER A 45 -22.09 -15.06 10.13
N VAL A 46 -22.26 -15.46 11.40
CA VAL A 46 -21.84 -14.63 12.55
C VAL A 46 -20.34 -14.38 12.53
N LEU A 47 -19.52 -15.41 12.25
CA LEU A 47 -18.07 -15.26 12.16
C LEU A 47 -17.64 -14.34 11.00
N VAL A 48 -18.20 -14.52 9.80
CA VAL A 48 -17.87 -13.65 8.66
C VAL A 48 -18.32 -12.22 8.92
N THR A 49 -19.48 -12.01 9.56
CA THR A 49 -19.90 -10.67 9.99
C THR A 49 -18.96 -10.07 11.03
N SER A 50 -18.48 -10.84 12.02
CA SER A 50 -17.51 -10.32 12.99
C SER A 50 -16.17 -9.96 12.35
N LEU A 51 -15.72 -10.77 11.38
CA LEU A 51 -14.50 -10.50 10.63
C LEU A 51 -14.65 -9.26 9.74
N LEU A 52 -15.81 -9.08 9.10
CA LEU A 52 -16.11 -7.86 8.34
C LEU A 52 -16.04 -6.61 9.22
N VAL A 53 -16.63 -6.66 10.43
CA VAL A 53 -16.55 -5.55 11.39
C VAL A 53 -15.11 -5.31 11.81
N LEU A 54 -14.34 -6.36 12.08
CA LEU A 54 -12.92 -6.25 12.46
C LEU A 54 -12.09 -5.59 11.35
N THR A 55 -12.25 -6.02 10.11
CA THR A 55 -11.61 -5.41 8.93
C THR A 55 -11.94 -3.92 8.83
N VAL A 56 -13.23 -3.57 8.92
CA VAL A 56 -13.70 -2.19 8.85
C VAL A 56 -13.06 -1.34 9.96
N VAL A 57 -13.04 -1.83 11.20
CA VAL A 57 -12.45 -1.12 12.34
C VAL A 57 -10.95 -0.95 12.15
N MET A 58 -10.23 -2.01 11.76
CA MET A 58 -8.79 -1.93 11.52
C MET A 58 -8.45 -0.93 10.42
N GLN A 59 -9.14 -0.99 9.27
CA GLN A 59 -8.90 -0.05 8.18
C GLN A 59 -9.19 1.41 8.59
N ILE A 60 -10.29 1.68 9.32
CA ILE A 60 -10.57 3.02 9.85
C ILE A 60 -9.45 3.50 10.77
N LEU A 61 -9.01 2.65 11.71
CA LEU A 61 -7.96 3.01 12.67
C LEU A 61 -6.63 3.30 11.97
N PHE A 62 -6.24 2.46 11.00
CA PHE A 62 -5.02 2.68 10.23
C PHE A 62 -5.10 3.95 9.38
N SER A 63 -6.20 4.16 8.63
CA SER A 63 -6.38 5.39 7.86
C SER A 63 -6.35 6.64 8.74
N ALA A 64 -6.95 6.59 9.93
CA ALA A 64 -6.89 7.68 10.90
C ALA A 64 -5.47 7.91 11.42
N MET A 65 -4.72 6.85 11.74
CA MET A 65 -3.33 6.95 12.17
C MET A 65 -2.45 7.59 11.09
N VAL A 66 -2.58 7.17 9.83
CA VAL A 66 -1.86 7.74 8.69
C VAL A 66 -2.18 9.22 8.53
N LEU A 67 -3.47 9.57 8.49
CA LEU A 67 -3.86 10.96 8.30
C LEU A 67 -3.34 11.88 9.43
N SER A 68 -3.37 11.41 10.67
CA SER A 68 -3.09 12.23 11.84
C SER A 68 -1.60 12.38 12.17
N ASN A 69 -0.79 11.37 11.88
CA ASN A 69 0.62 11.33 12.33
C ASN A 69 1.63 11.41 11.20
N PHE A 70 1.24 11.05 9.97
CA PHE A 70 2.19 10.74 8.91
C PHE A 70 2.03 11.64 7.68
N THR A 71 1.16 12.65 7.72
CA THR A 71 0.96 13.59 6.60
C THR A 71 1.72 14.91 6.75
N GLU A 72 2.34 15.17 7.89
CA GLU A 72 3.13 16.39 8.09
C GLU A 72 4.51 16.27 7.42
N PRO A 73 4.99 17.33 6.74
CA PRO A 73 6.30 17.31 6.09
C PRO A 73 7.44 17.41 7.11
N GLU A 74 8.45 16.56 6.95
CA GLU A 74 9.65 16.58 7.81
C GLU A 74 10.40 17.91 7.74
N PHE A 75 10.47 18.52 6.55
CA PHE A 75 11.02 19.86 6.34
C PHE A 75 9.91 20.88 6.08
N SER A 76 9.35 21.45 7.14
CA SER A 76 8.37 22.53 7.06
C SER A 76 9.03 23.90 6.88
N SER A 77 8.21 24.92 6.59
CA SER A 77 8.65 26.32 6.55
C SER A 77 9.22 26.80 7.89
N GLU A 78 8.74 26.23 9.01
CA GLU A 78 9.24 26.49 10.35
C GLU A 78 10.64 25.92 10.53
N THR A 79 10.88 24.67 10.10
CA THR A 79 12.22 24.05 10.12
C THR A 79 13.21 24.89 9.32
N ALA A 80 12.80 25.35 8.12
CA ALA A 80 13.63 26.22 7.28
C ALA A 80 13.93 27.58 7.97
N ALA A 81 12.96 28.18 8.66
CA ALA A 81 13.15 29.41 9.43
C ALA A 81 14.10 29.19 10.62
N GLY A 82 13.96 28.07 11.34
CA GLY A 82 14.86 27.67 12.42
C GLY A 82 16.30 27.49 11.95
N LEU A 83 16.50 26.81 10.82
CA LEU A 83 17.83 26.64 10.19
C LEU A 83 18.43 27.99 9.77
N ARG A 84 17.63 28.91 9.24
CA ARG A 84 18.08 30.25 8.90
C ARG A 84 18.46 31.05 10.15
N ALA A 85 17.67 30.97 11.21
CA ALA A 85 17.96 31.63 12.48
C ALA A 85 19.25 31.09 13.10
N TRP A 86 19.45 29.76 13.09
CA TRP A 86 20.68 29.11 13.53
C TRP A 86 21.90 29.62 12.75
N ARG A 87 21.79 29.71 11.40
CA ARG A 87 22.89 30.18 10.54
C ARG A 87 23.33 31.60 10.90
N LEU A 88 22.38 32.50 11.18
CA LEU A 88 22.66 33.90 11.49
C LEU A 88 23.13 34.13 12.93
N SER A 89 22.69 33.32 13.89
CA SER A 89 22.96 33.54 15.32
C SER A 89 24.13 32.73 15.86
N VAL A 90 24.26 31.48 15.44
CA VAL A 90 25.21 30.50 15.98
C VAL A 90 26.28 30.16 14.95
N GLY A 91 25.87 29.85 13.72
CA GLY A 91 26.78 29.26 12.74
C GLY A 91 27.98 30.14 12.37
N HIS A 92 27.79 31.45 12.29
CA HIS A 92 28.86 32.41 11.96
C HIS A 92 29.48 33.07 13.20
N ASN A 93 29.17 32.60 14.41
CA ASN A 93 29.68 33.17 15.64
C ASN A 93 31.13 32.75 15.88
N LEU A 94 32.02 33.73 16.10
CA LEU A 94 33.45 33.51 16.38
C LEU A 94 33.70 32.56 17.56
N ARG A 95 32.76 32.47 18.52
CA ARG A 95 32.86 31.56 19.66
C ARG A 95 32.91 30.07 19.26
N TYR A 96 32.31 29.70 18.13
CA TYR A 96 32.24 28.32 17.66
C TYR A 96 33.13 28.08 16.43
N MET A 97 34.08 28.98 16.18
CA MET A 97 35.07 28.82 15.14
C MET A 97 36.07 27.72 15.54
N ASP A 98 36.49 26.91 14.58
CA ASP A 98 37.52 25.90 14.80
C ASP A 98 38.91 26.55 14.72
N ASP A 99 39.61 26.58 15.86
CA ASP A 99 40.93 27.20 16.00
C ASP A 99 42.02 26.50 15.19
N LEU A 100 41.83 25.23 14.81
CA LEU A 100 42.84 24.46 14.07
C LEU A 100 42.80 24.74 12.56
N ASN A 101 41.60 24.87 12.00
CA ASN A 101 41.38 25.03 10.55
C ASN A 101 40.91 26.43 10.16
N ASP A 102 40.74 27.34 11.12
CA ASP A 102 40.17 28.67 10.94
C ASP A 102 38.82 28.65 10.20
N MET A 103 38.02 27.62 10.45
CA MET A 103 36.73 27.43 9.78
C MET A 103 35.56 27.79 10.67
N SER A 104 34.57 28.49 10.10
CA SER A 104 33.30 28.73 10.78
C SER A 104 32.52 27.43 10.97
N LEU A 105 31.65 27.40 11.99
CA LEU A 105 30.77 26.26 12.26
C LEU A 105 29.84 25.97 11.07
N VAL A 106 29.33 27.00 10.36
CA VAL A 106 28.58 26.79 9.11
C VAL A 106 29.43 26.09 8.06
N THR A 107 30.69 26.50 7.89
CA THR A 107 31.58 25.88 6.89
C THR A 107 31.76 24.41 7.19
N ARG A 108 31.94 24.02 8.46
CA ARG A 108 32.05 22.61 8.87
C ARG A 108 30.76 21.83 8.62
N VAL A 109 29.62 22.34 9.06
CA VAL A 109 28.30 21.70 8.87
C VAL A 109 27.92 21.56 7.39
N CYS A 110 28.19 22.60 6.60
CA CYS A 110 27.89 22.64 5.17
C CYS A 110 29.03 22.10 4.30
N SER A 111 30.16 21.67 4.86
CA SER A 111 31.18 20.97 4.08
C SER A 111 30.73 19.54 3.79
N SER A 112 31.11 18.99 2.65
CA SER A 112 30.75 17.64 2.19
C SER A 112 31.69 16.55 2.71
N SER A 113 32.68 16.89 3.53
CA SER A 113 33.67 15.94 4.03
C SER A 113 33.25 15.36 5.38
N ASP A 114 33.08 14.04 5.41
CA ASP A 114 32.69 13.27 6.60
C ASP A 114 33.63 13.50 7.79
N PHE A 115 34.90 13.81 7.53
CA PHE A 115 35.90 14.10 8.57
C PHE A 115 35.54 15.31 9.46
N HIS A 116 35.02 16.40 8.88
CA HIS A 116 34.65 17.59 9.66
C HIS A 116 33.33 17.40 10.42
N LEU A 117 32.46 16.50 9.94
CA LEU A 117 31.19 16.17 10.54
C LEU A 117 31.35 15.21 11.73
N ALA A 118 32.32 14.29 11.68
CA ALA A 118 32.57 13.33 12.76
C ALA A 118 33.14 13.96 14.05
N SER A 119 33.78 15.13 13.94
CA SER A 119 34.38 15.86 15.06
C SER A 119 33.51 17.02 15.59
N LEU A 120 32.23 17.06 15.23
CA LEU A 120 31.33 18.14 15.60
C LEU A 120 30.78 17.92 17.02
N GLU A 121 31.15 18.80 17.96
CA GLU A 121 30.60 18.81 19.32
C GLU A 121 29.25 19.54 19.43
N VAL A 122 28.98 20.49 18.53
CA VAL A 122 27.79 21.35 18.54
C VAL A 122 27.18 21.39 17.14
N SER A 123 25.85 21.55 17.05
CA SER A 123 25.08 21.59 15.78
C SER A 123 25.09 20.28 14.99
N THR A 124 25.15 19.15 15.71
CA THR A 124 25.02 17.80 15.14
C THR A 124 23.69 17.58 14.43
N GLU A 125 22.60 18.16 14.94
CA GLU A 125 21.28 18.07 14.30
C GLU A 125 21.27 18.72 12.91
N GLN A 126 21.80 19.94 12.78
CA GLN A 126 21.88 20.63 11.49
C GLN A 126 22.79 19.89 10.51
N ALA A 127 23.88 19.30 11.02
CA ALA A 127 24.76 18.43 10.25
C ALA A 127 24.02 17.19 9.73
N ASN A 128 23.25 16.51 10.57
CA ASN A 128 22.46 15.34 10.19
C ASN A 128 21.43 15.69 9.10
N GLN A 129 20.72 16.82 9.24
CA GLN A 129 19.73 17.26 8.25
C GLN A 129 20.38 17.57 6.89
N VAL A 130 21.55 18.22 6.86
CA VAL A 130 22.28 18.48 5.62
C VAL A 130 22.77 17.18 4.97
N GLN A 131 23.28 16.23 5.76
CA GLN A 131 23.69 14.92 5.25
C GLN A 131 22.51 14.13 4.67
N LEU A 132 21.37 14.14 5.37
CA LEU A 132 20.14 13.46 4.93
C LEU A 132 19.68 14.00 3.58
N ILE A 133 19.60 15.33 3.43
CA ILE A 133 19.23 15.99 2.18
C ILE A 133 20.22 15.63 1.05
N ARG A 134 21.53 15.69 1.31
CA ARG A 134 22.54 15.36 0.29
C ARG A 134 22.45 13.92 -0.17
N LYS A 135 22.32 13.00 0.78
CA LYS A 135 22.13 11.59 0.50
C LYS A 135 20.87 11.39 -0.34
N TYR A 136 19.76 12.02 0.04
CA TYR A 136 18.51 11.98 -0.72
C TYR A 136 18.68 12.44 -2.17
N PHE A 137 19.39 13.54 -2.43
CA PHE A 137 19.63 14.02 -3.79
C PHE A 137 20.75 13.28 -4.57
N GLY A 138 21.35 12.23 -4.01
CA GLY A 138 22.42 11.48 -4.68
C GLY A 138 23.75 12.21 -4.71
N GLY A 139 23.96 13.17 -3.79
CA GLY A 139 25.23 13.85 -3.59
C GLY A 139 26.13 13.03 -2.67
N THR A 140 26.59 11.87 -3.14
CA THR A 140 27.70 11.19 -2.48
C THR A 140 28.99 11.97 -2.77
N SER A 141 29.67 12.35 -1.68
CA SER A 141 31.09 12.69 -1.57
C SER A 141 31.86 12.82 -2.89
N GLN A 142 32.31 14.06 -3.12
CA GLN A 142 33.07 14.65 -4.23
C GLN A 142 34.32 13.90 -4.76
N GLU A 143 34.58 12.63 -4.42
CA GLU A 143 35.84 11.93 -4.80
C GLU A 143 35.72 10.81 -5.84
N GLN A 144 34.52 10.35 -6.22
CA GLN A 144 34.39 9.36 -7.30
C GLN A 144 33.29 9.79 -8.26
N GLY A 145 33.66 9.96 -9.54
CA GLY A 145 32.82 10.57 -10.56
C GLY A 145 31.39 10.03 -10.54
N GLN A 146 30.43 10.95 -10.57
CA GLN A 146 28.99 10.68 -10.56
C GLN A 146 28.66 9.55 -11.51
N SER A 147 28.42 8.35 -10.97
CA SER A 147 27.98 7.24 -11.80
C SER A 147 26.52 7.47 -12.17
N TRP A 148 26.13 7.01 -13.36
CA TRP A 148 24.73 7.04 -13.77
C TRP A 148 23.83 6.23 -12.82
N TRP A 149 24.40 5.24 -12.12
CA TRP A 149 23.72 4.47 -11.09
C TRP A 149 23.33 5.33 -9.89
N ASP A 150 24.22 6.20 -9.40
CA ASP A 150 23.94 7.08 -8.26
C ASP A 150 22.80 8.06 -8.54
N ALA A 151 22.69 8.52 -9.80
CA ALA A 151 21.59 9.36 -10.25
C ALA A 151 20.25 8.61 -10.30
N LEU A 152 20.26 7.32 -10.67
CA LEU A 152 19.07 6.46 -10.69
C LEU A 152 18.65 5.99 -9.30
N THR A 153 19.60 5.76 -8.40
CA THR A 153 19.34 5.35 -7.01
C THR A 153 19.11 6.54 -6.07
N GLY A 154 19.04 7.75 -6.62
CA GLY A 154 18.69 8.95 -5.87
C GLY A 154 17.28 8.86 -5.29
N GLY A 155 17.08 9.53 -4.16
CA GLY A 155 15.83 9.57 -3.39
C GLY A 155 14.62 10.01 -4.20
N PRO A 156 14.68 11.06 -5.05
CA PRO A 156 13.54 11.45 -5.89
C PRO A 156 13.10 10.35 -6.88
N VAL A 157 14.05 9.64 -7.49
CA VAL A 157 13.74 8.55 -8.43
C VAL A 157 13.14 7.37 -7.68
N LEU A 158 13.71 7.02 -6.52
CA LEU A 158 13.17 6.00 -5.63
C LEU A 158 11.75 6.35 -5.17
N CYS A 159 11.48 7.60 -4.80
CA CYS A 159 10.15 8.09 -4.41
C CYS A 159 9.14 7.92 -5.55
N VAL A 160 9.48 8.31 -6.78
CA VAL A 160 8.62 8.11 -7.96
C VAL A 160 8.36 6.63 -8.23
N PHE A 161 9.40 5.78 -8.14
CA PHE A 161 9.27 4.34 -8.33
C PHE A 161 8.35 3.71 -7.28
N ILE A 162 8.54 4.07 -6.00
CA ILE A 162 7.72 3.60 -4.89
C ILE A 162 6.26 4.07 -5.04
N LEU A 163 6.03 5.33 -5.41
CA LEU A 163 4.69 5.84 -5.70
C LEU A 163 4.04 5.06 -6.84
N LEU A 164 4.78 4.73 -7.90
CA LEU A 164 4.25 3.93 -9.02
C LEU A 164 3.84 2.53 -8.55
N CYS A 165 4.67 1.85 -7.75
CA CYS A 165 4.32 0.56 -7.16
C CYS A 165 3.09 0.67 -6.25
N TYR A 166 3.02 1.69 -5.40
CA TYR A 166 1.89 1.93 -4.51
C TYR A 166 0.60 2.26 -5.27
N TYR A 167 0.68 3.02 -6.36
CA TYR A 167 -0.48 3.25 -7.22
C TYR A 167 -0.91 1.98 -7.95
N ALA A 168 0.03 1.10 -8.33
CA ALA A 168 -0.33 -0.18 -8.91
C ALA A 168 -1.12 -1.06 -7.92
N THR A 169 -0.72 -1.12 -6.64
CA THR A 169 -1.48 -1.83 -5.60
C THR A 169 -2.85 -1.19 -5.37
N LEU A 170 -2.92 0.15 -5.36
CA LEU A 170 -4.20 0.86 -5.23
C LEU A 170 -5.13 0.60 -6.43
N VAL A 171 -4.60 0.54 -7.64
CA VAL A 171 -5.37 0.26 -8.85
C VAL A 171 -5.89 -1.17 -8.85
N GLN A 172 -5.09 -2.15 -8.42
CA GLN A 172 -5.54 -3.54 -8.26
C GLN A 172 -6.75 -3.61 -7.31
N GLU A 173 -6.63 -2.98 -6.14
CA GLU A 173 -7.70 -2.90 -5.15
C GLU A 173 -8.99 -2.26 -5.73
N LEU A 174 -8.85 -1.15 -6.47
CA LEU A 174 -10.00 -0.50 -7.12
C LEU A 174 -10.63 -1.39 -8.20
N GLN A 175 -9.82 -2.06 -9.02
CA GLN A 175 -10.32 -2.96 -10.06
C GLN A 175 -11.13 -4.11 -9.46
N ASP A 176 -10.69 -4.67 -8.33
CA ASP A 176 -11.42 -5.75 -7.66
C ASP A 176 -12.76 -5.28 -7.10
N ILE A 177 -12.81 -4.08 -6.51
CA ILE A 177 -14.07 -3.45 -6.08
C ILE A 177 -15.03 -3.28 -7.26
N PHE A 178 -14.53 -2.74 -8.38
CA PHE A 178 -15.34 -2.48 -9.57
C PHE A 178 -15.82 -3.77 -10.23
N ARG A 179 -14.94 -4.76 -10.44
CA ARG A 179 -15.29 -6.04 -11.07
C ARG A 179 -16.28 -6.83 -10.24
N MET A 180 -16.09 -6.90 -8.91
CA MET A 180 -17.04 -7.54 -8.01
C MET A 180 -18.40 -6.85 -8.08
N THR A 181 -18.42 -5.52 -7.97
CA THR A 181 -19.67 -4.74 -7.99
C THR A 181 -20.39 -4.86 -9.32
N TRP A 182 -19.65 -4.82 -10.44
CA TRP A 182 -20.18 -4.98 -11.78
C TRP A 182 -20.76 -6.38 -11.99
N GLY A 183 -20.01 -7.45 -11.67
CA GLY A 183 -20.49 -8.83 -11.80
C GLY A 183 -21.76 -9.09 -11.00
N LEU A 184 -21.84 -8.57 -9.78
CA LEU A 184 -23.03 -8.68 -8.92
C LEU A 184 -24.19 -7.77 -9.37
N SER A 185 -23.92 -6.74 -10.18
CA SER A 185 -24.94 -5.88 -10.75
C SER A 185 -25.70 -6.53 -11.91
N LEU A 186 -25.05 -7.45 -12.63
CA LEU A 186 -25.61 -8.18 -13.77
C LEU A 186 -26.55 -9.31 -13.36
N LEU A 187 -26.47 -9.77 -12.10
CA LEU A 187 -27.29 -10.87 -11.61
C LEU A 187 -28.77 -10.49 -11.44
N PRO A 188 -29.72 -11.37 -11.82
CA PRO A 188 -31.14 -11.09 -11.70
C PRO A 188 -31.56 -10.94 -10.22
N ARG A 189 -32.48 -9.99 -9.98
CA ARG A 189 -32.89 -9.57 -8.63
C ARG A 189 -33.97 -10.45 -8.05
N HIS A 190 -33.59 -11.58 -7.45
CA HIS A 190 -34.50 -12.51 -6.78
C HIS A 190 -33.90 -13.05 -5.48
N ARG A 191 -34.67 -13.72 -4.62
CA ARG A 191 -34.16 -14.45 -3.44
C ARG A 191 -32.94 -15.28 -3.82
N MET A 192 -31.82 -15.07 -3.12
CA MET A 192 -30.52 -15.67 -3.47
C MET A 192 -30.65 -17.17 -3.66
N ARG A 193 -30.27 -17.62 -4.85
CA ARG A 193 -30.22 -19.02 -5.21
C ARG A 193 -28.80 -19.32 -5.65
N VAL A 194 -28.13 -20.18 -4.88
CA VAL A 194 -26.88 -20.82 -5.28
C VAL A 194 -27.27 -22.19 -5.79
N THR A 195 -27.02 -22.46 -7.06
CA THR A 195 -27.27 -23.76 -7.69
C THR A 195 -25.95 -24.50 -7.79
N ALA A 196 -25.92 -25.78 -7.42
CA ALA A 196 -24.80 -26.62 -7.78
C ALA A 196 -24.88 -26.90 -9.27
N ASP A 197 -23.81 -26.60 -10.00
CA ASP A 197 -23.65 -27.01 -11.40
C ASP A 197 -22.61 -28.14 -11.44
N GLY A 198 -23.07 -29.37 -11.69
CA GLY A 198 -22.24 -30.57 -11.56
C GLY A 198 -21.89 -30.99 -10.12
N GLU A 199 -20.89 -31.87 -9.99
CA GLU A 199 -20.53 -32.53 -8.71
C GLU A 199 -19.77 -31.63 -7.72
N ASP A 200 -19.20 -30.48 -8.13
CA ASP A 200 -18.41 -29.66 -7.19
C ASP A 200 -18.42 -28.12 -7.37
N ASN A 201 -19.08 -27.58 -8.41
CA ASN A 201 -19.11 -26.12 -8.66
C ASN A 201 -20.42 -25.48 -8.21
N LEU A 202 -20.33 -24.25 -7.69
CA LEU A 202 -21.45 -23.46 -7.19
C LEU A 202 -21.67 -22.23 -8.07
N VAL A 203 -22.81 -22.19 -8.76
CA VAL A 203 -23.21 -21.04 -9.59
C VAL A 203 -24.10 -20.10 -8.78
N LEU A 204 -23.76 -18.82 -8.79
CA LEU A 204 -24.56 -17.76 -8.18
C LEU A 204 -25.64 -17.29 -9.18
N GLY A 205 -26.87 -17.78 -9.05
CA GLY A 205 -27.91 -17.54 -10.05
C GLY A 205 -28.77 -16.29 -9.86
N SER A 206 -28.90 -15.76 -8.64
CA SER A 206 -29.70 -14.54 -8.37
C SER A 206 -29.38 -13.92 -7.01
N MET A 207 -29.72 -12.64 -6.81
CA MET A 207 -29.50 -11.92 -5.55
C MET A 207 -30.62 -10.95 -5.20
N GLY A 208 -31.08 -10.96 -3.94
CA GLY A 208 -32.19 -10.12 -3.50
C GLY A 208 -31.77 -8.66 -3.32
N TRP A 209 -32.73 -7.74 -3.47
CA TRP A 209 -32.49 -6.29 -3.37
C TRP A 209 -31.84 -5.83 -2.07
N GLY A 210 -32.28 -6.34 -0.92
CA GLY A 210 -31.68 -5.96 0.37
C GLY A 210 -30.19 -6.33 0.48
N ARG A 211 -29.79 -7.48 -0.08
CA ARG A 211 -28.38 -7.90 -0.12
C ARG A 211 -27.57 -7.08 -1.11
N TYR A 212 -28.17 -6.76 -2.26
CA TYR A 212 -27.51 -5.91 -3.22
C TYR A 212 -27.22 -4.51 -2.66
N ILE A 213 -28.19 -3.90 -1.97
CA ILE A 213 -27.99 -2.60 -1.30
C ILE A 213 -26.87 -2.72 -0.25
N PHE A 214 -26.89 -3.76 0.58
CA PHE A 214 -25.82 -4.00 1.55
C PHE A 214 -24.43 -4.10 0.89
N LEU A 215 -24.32 -4.79 -0.24
CA LEU A 215 -23.05 -4.93 -0.97
C LEU A 215 -22.61 -3.63 -1.64
N ILE A 216 -23.53 -2.84 -2.19
CA ILE A 216 -23.21 -1.52 -2.74
C ILE A 216 -22.74 -0.57 -1.65
N LEU A 217 -23.37 -0.58 -0.47
CA LEU A 217 -22.91 0.21 0.68
C LEU A 217 -21.51 -0.22 1.13
N THR A 218 -21.27 -1.53 1.17
CA THR A 218 -19.96 -2.10 1.55
C THR A 218 -18.88 -1.75 0.53
N ALA A 219 -19.17 -1.85 -0.77
CA ALA A 219 -18.27 -1.46 -1.84
C ALA A 219 -17.98 0.04 -1.84
N GLY A 220 -19.01 0.88 -1.61
CA GLY A 220 -18.84 2.33 -1.48
C GLY A 220 -17.97 2.71 -0.28
N PHE A 221 -18.12 2.01 0.84
CA PHE A 221 -17.26 2.18 2.02
C PHE A 221 -15.81 1.79 1.73
N ARG A 222 -15.58 0.62 1.11
CA ARG A 222 -14.25 0.15 0.71
C ARG A 222 -13.58 1.13 -0.26
N LEU A 223 -14.33 1.65 -1.22
CA LEU A 223 -13.86 2.70 -2.14
C LEU A 223 -13.48 3.99 -1.41
N ALA A 224 -14.29 4.44 -0.45
CA ALA A 224 -14.00 5.64 0.34
C ALA A 224 -12.70 5.50 1.15
N ILE A 225 -12.47 4.34 1.78
CA ILE A 225 -11.22 4.06 2.48
C ILE A 225 -10.05 4.00 1.50
N GLY A 226 -10.18 3.29 0.38
CA GLY A 226 -9.14 3.21 -0.65
C GLY A 226 -8.74 4.59 -1.17
N CYS A 227 -9.71 5.47 -1.43
CA CYS A 227 -9.44 6.86 -1.83
C CYS A 227 -8.76 7.67 -0.71
N LEU A 228 -9.21 7.54 0.54
CA LEU A 228 -8.60 8.21 1.69
C LEU A 228 -7.15 7.78 1.88
N LEU A 229 -6.88 6.47 1.82
CA LEU A 229 -5.54 5.91 1.96
C LEU A 229 -4.67 6.25 0.75
N GLY A 230 -5.22 6.29 -0.46
CA GLY A 230 -4.53 6.77 -1.65
C GLY A 230 -4.03 8.20 -1.48
N TYR A 231 -4.89 9.11 -0.99
CA TYR A 231 -4.54 10.49 -0.71
C TYR A 231 -3.51 10.62 0.43
N ALA A 232 -3.84 10.04 1.60
CA ALA A 232 -2.99 10.16 2.79
C ALA A 232 -1.65 9.43 2.62
N GLY A 233 -1.65 8.27 1.97
CA GLY A 233 -0.44 7.49 1.66
C GLY A 233 0.47 8.19 0.65
N THR A 234 -0.10 8.92 -0.33
CA THR A 234 0.71 9.75 -1.23
C THR A 234 1.41 10.86 -0.48
N LEU A 235 0.69 11.58 0.39
CA LEU A 235 1.30 12.61 1.25
C LEU A 235 2.39 12.02 2.15
N PHE A 236 2.13 10.85 2.74
CA PHE A 236 3.10 10.18 3.60
C PHE A 236 4.40 9.83 2.87
N ILE A 237 4.30 9.23 1.68
CA ILE A 237 5.48 8.86 0.87
C ILE A 237 6.23 10.11 0.42
N VAL A 238 5.54 11.12 -0.12
CA VAL A 238 6.20 12.34 -0.64
C VAL A 238 6.90 13.14 0.45
N ASN A 239 6.38 13.12 1.68
CA ASN A 239 6.94 13.86 2.81
C ASN A 239 8.10 13.13 3.51
N THR A 240 8.40 11.88 3.14
CA THR A 240 9.49 11.11 3.71
C THR A 240 10.80 11.39 2.97
N VAL A 241 11.86 11.78 3.67
CA VAL A 241 13.17 12.09 3.05
C VAL A 241 14.26 11.05 3.29
N ASP A 242 14.05 10.09 4.21
CA ASP A 242 14.94 8.93 4.32
C ASP A 242 14.52 7.83 3.32
N MET A 243 15.50 7.34 2.56
CA MET A 243 15.27 6.31 1.53
C MET A 243 14.79 4.96 2.10
N ARG A 244 15.28 4.60 3.30
CA ARG A 244 14.85 3.37 3.98
C ARG A 244 13.39 3.51 4.40
N ASP A 245 13.06 4.66 4.95
CA ASP A 245 11.71 4.92 5.45
C ASP A 245 10.71 5.01 4.30
N LEU A 246 11.10 5.56 3.14
CA LEU A 246 10.27 5.53 1.92
C LEU A 246 9.79 4.12 1.58
N LEU A 247 10.71 3.14 1.60
CA LEU A 247 10.39 1.75 1.28
C LEU A 247 9.51 1.11 2.36
N MET A 248 9.84 1.32 3.64
CA MET A 248 9.08 0.77 4.77
C MET A 248 7.66 1.36 4.84
N ASN A 249 7.52 2.65 4.58
CA ASN A 249 6.24 3.36 4.59
C ASN A 249 5.34 2.86 3.48
N ALA A 250 5.87 2.63 2.27
CA ALA A 250 5.09 2.07 1.18
C ALA A 250 4.66 0.62 1.43
N LEU A 251 5.55 -0.22 1.98
CA LEU A 251 5.19 -1.59 2.37
C LEU A 251 4.11 -1.59 3.46
N ALA A 252 4.19 -0.68 4.43
CA ALA A 252 3.17 -0.53 5.46
C ALA A 252 1.81 -0.13 4.88
N LEU A 253 1.79 0.80 3.90
CA LEU A 253 0.56 1.20 3.22
C LEU A 253 -0.04 0.05 2.38
N ALA A 254 0.80 -0.73 1.68
CA ALA A 254 0.35 -1.93 0.97
C ALA A 254 -0.24 -2.97 1.92
N PHE A 255 0.41 -3.20 3.06
CA PHE A 255 -0.12 -4.09 4.12
C PHE A 255 -1.50 -3.67 4.63
N VAL A 256 -1.76 -2.36 4.74
CA VAL A 256 -3.08 -1.86 5.16
C VAL A 256 -4.15 -2.13 4.12
N LEU A 257 -3.82 -2.10 2.82
CA LEU A 257 -4.74 -2.48 1.74
C LEU A 257 -5.07 -3.98 1.82
N ASP A 258 -4.08 -4.84 2.04
CA ASP A 258 -4.23 -6.31 2.02
C ASP A 258 -4.76 -6.91 3.36
N ILE A 259 -5.10 -6.07 4.33
CA ILE A 259 -5.43 -6.52 5.70
C ILE A 259 -6.63 -7.47 5.73
N ASP A 260 -7.60 -7.29 4.85
CA ASP A 260 -8.78 -8.14 4.82
C ASP A 260 -8.51 -9.52 4.20
N GLU A 261 -7.59 -9.61 3.25
CA GLU A 261 -7.10 -10.89 2.71
C GLU A 261 -6.31 -11.64 3.77
N LEU A 262 -5.47 -10.93 4.52
CA LEU A 262 -4.72 -11.51 5.64
C LEU A 262 -5.67 -12.04 6.73
N LEU A 263 -6.68 -11.27 7.11
CA LEU A 263 -7.69 -11.70 8.09
C LEU A 263 -8.55 -12.85 7.54
N PHE A 264 -8.84 -12.88 6.24
CA PHE A 264 -9.52 -14.00 5.62
C PHE A 264 -8.68 -15.29 5.72
N SER A 265 -7.44 -15.22 5.25
CA SER A 265 -6.50 -16.35 5.22
C SER A 265 -6.13 -16.87 6.60
N SER A 266 -6.20 -16.04 7.64
CA SER A 266 -5.92 -16.44 9.03
C SER A 266 -7.17 -16.90 9.79
N MET A 267 -8.28 -16.18 9.69
CA MET A 267 -9.42 -16.34 10.62
C MET A 267 -10.73 -16.81 9.96
N ALA A 268 -10.85 -16.80 8.63
CA ALA A 268 -12.09 -17.19 7.98
C ALA A 268 -12.43 -18.68 8.26
N PRO A 269 -13.71 -19.00 8.55
CA PRO A 269 -14.11 -20.38 8.81
C PRO A 269 -13.91 -21.24 7.56
N VAL A 270 -13.56 -22.52 7.75
CA VAL A 270 -13.31 -23.49 6.65
C VAL A 270 -14.46 -23.52 5.64
N ARG A 271 -15.71 -23.36 6.10
CA ARG A 271 -16.87 -23.29 5.21
C ARG A 271 -16.88 -22.08 4.29
N ALA A 272 -16.40 -20.92 4.75
CA ALA A 272 -16.29 -19.73 3.90
C ALA A 272 -15.19 -19.92 2.85
N ARG A 273 -14.04 -20.49 3.24
CA ARG A 273 -12.94 -20.79 2.31
C ARG A 273 -13.37 -21.78 1.23
N ASN A 274 -13.96 -22.91 1.64
CA ASN A 274 -14.48 -23.92 0.72
C ASN A 274 -15.61 -23.38 -0.18
N LEU A 275 -16.37 -22.40 0.30
CA LEU A 275 -17.41 -21.76 -0.48
C LEU A 275 -16.79 -20.87 -1.57
N ILE A 276 -15.85 -19.99 -1.21
CA ILE A 276 -15.17 -19.12 -2.17
C ILE A 276 -14.40 -19.94 -3.21
N SER A 277 -13.71 -21.00 -2.79
CA SER A 277 -12.95 -21.86 -3.71
C SER A 277 -13.79 -22.65 -4.71
N LYS A 278 -15.10 -22.83 -4.44
CA LYS A 278 -16.02 -23.61 -5.28
C LYS A 278 -17.01 -22.76 -6.06
N VAL A 279 -17.03 -21.45 -5.83
CA VAL A 279 -17.94 -20.56 -6.54
C VAL A 279 -17.37 -20.29 -7.92
N GLU A 280 -18.20 -20.53 -8.94
CA GLU A 280 -17.81 -20.32 -10.33
C GLU A 280 -17.67 -18.82 -10.64
N PRO A 281 -16.73 -18.41 -11.51
CA PRO A 281 -16.60 -17.04 -11.97
C PRO A 281 -17.91 -16.44 -12.47
N LEU A 282 -18.11 -15.15 -12.19
CA LEU A 282 -19.24 -14.40 -12.75
C LEU A 282 -18.89 -13.90 -14.17
N PRO A 283 -19.74 -14.12 -15.18
CA PRO A 283 -19.54 -13.55 -16.50
C PRO A 283 -19.74 -12.02 -16.47
N LEU A 284 -18.71 -11.28 -16.86
CA LEU A 284 -18.73 -9.86 -17.15
C LEU A 284 -18.92 -9.74 -18.68
N LYS A 285 -20.16 -9.49 -19.11
CA LYS A 285 -20.48 -9.31 -20.53
C LYS A 285 -19.78 -8.13 -21.16
#